data_AF-A0A4P8PSB6-F1
#
_entry.id   AF-A0A4P8PSB6-F1
#
_cell.length_a   1.000
_cell.length_b   1.000
_cell.length_c   1.000
_cell.angle_alpha   90.00
_cell.angle_beta   90.00
_cell.angle_gamma   90.00
#
_symmetry.space_group_name_H-M   'P 1'
#
loop_
_entity.id
_entity.type
_entity.pdbx_description
1 polymer ?
#
loop_
_entity_poly.entity_id
_entity_poly.type
_entity_poly.pdbx_seq_one_letter_code
_entity_poly.pdbx_strand_id
1 'polypeptide(L)'
;MPRKREHTQRYADALAALATVTRRATAVVDHGDDYAIRVDFVFGRYLLATNTDAGLSDDPDSESWWTVRFFDTGGDGADPSSGATPIAEARAEWLADAFDAVVATLRAAGNWTDSATAGAEP
;
A
#
# COMPACT_ATOMS: atom_id res chain seq x y z
N MET A 1 -1.35 -5.39 21.11
CA MET A 1 -1.06 -4.00 21.49
C MET A 1 -2.33 -3.16 21.26
N PRO A 2 -2.75 -2.34 22.23
CA PRO A 2 -3.99 -1.55 22.15
C PRO A 2 -4.01 -0.54 20.99
N ARG A 3 -2.87 0.07 20.65
CA ARG A 3 -2.77 1.10 19.60
C ARG A 3 -3.15 0.63 18.20
N LYS A 4 -2.82 -0.61 17.82
CA LYS A 4 -3.26 -1.18 16.53
C LYS A 4 -4.78 -1.14 16.35
N ARG A 5 -5.56 -1.39 17.41
CA ARG A 5 -7.03 -1.35 17.35
C ARG A 5 -7.56 0.08 17.24
N GLU A 6 -6.92 1.02 17.92
CA GLU A 6 -7.26 2.44 17.85
C GLU A 6 -6.99 3.01 16.45
N HIS A 7 -5.81 2.74 15.87
CA HIS A 7 -5.52 3.11 14.47
C HIS A 7 -6.48 2.43 13.50
N THR A 8 -6.80 1.14 13.69
CA THR A 8 -7.74 0.44 12.79
C THR A 8 -9.14 1.07 12.82
N GLN A 9 -9.63 1.51 13.98
CA GLN A 9 -10.92 2.20 14.07
C GLN A 9 -10.86 3.61 13.50
N ARG A 10 -9.78 4.34 13.75
CA ARG A 10 -9.58 5.72 13.29
C ARG A 10 -9.44 5.81 11.77
N TYR A 11 -8.69 4.89 11.18
CA TYR A 11 -8.55 4.74 9.73
C TYR A 11 -9.58 3.79 9.11
N ALA A 12 -10.65 3.42 9.82
CA ALA A 12 -11.64 2.46 9.32
C ALA A 12 -12.30 2.90 8.00
N ASP A 13 -12.58 4.20 7.85
CA ASP A 13 -13.14 4.76 6.62
C ASP A 13 -12.16 4.65 5.46
N ALA A 14 -10.89 5.02 5.68
CA ALA A 14 -9.82 4.88 4.70
C ALA A 14 -9.54 3.40 4.33
N LEU A 15 -9.58 2.50 5.31
CA LEU A 15 -9.44 1.05 5.10
C LEU A 15 -10.60 0.50 4.28
N ALA A 16 -11.84 0.95 4.54
CA ALA A 16 -13.03 0.56 3.80
C ALA A 16 -13.01 1.12 2.37
N ALA A 17 -12.58 2.36 2.19
CA ALA A 17 -12.39 2.98 0.88
C ALA A 17 -11.34 2.20 0.07
N LEU A 18 -10.16 1.92 0.65
CA LEU A 18 -9.15 1.11 0.00
C LEU A 18 -9.63 -0.31 -0.29
N ALA A 19 -10.33 -0.96 0.65
CA ALA A 19 -10.85 -2.31 0.45
C ALA A 19 -11.89 -2.32 -0.69
N THR A 20 -12.67 -1.26 -0.84
CA THR A 20 -13.64 -1.09 -1.94
C THR A 20 -12.93 -0.89 -3.27
N VAL A 21 -11.93 -0.01 -3.34
CA VAL A 21 -11.19 0.31 -4.57
C VAL A 21 -10.31 -0.86 -5.02
N THR A 22 -9.55 -1.44 -4.09
CA THR A 22 -8.63 -2.54 -4.39
C THR A 22 -9.36 -3.89 -4.48
N ARG A 23 -10.59 -3.99 -3.96
CA ARG A 23 -11.31 -5.25 -3.73
C ARG A 23 -10.46 -6.28 -2.98
N ARG A 24 -9.58 -5.81 -2.09
CA ARG A 24 -8.61 -6.63 -1.35
C ARG A 24 -8.71 -6.36 0.15
N ALA A 25 -8.23 -7.33 0.92
CA ALA A 25 -8.10 -7.18 2.35
C ALA A 25 -7.02 -6.12 2.66
N THR A 26 -7.44 -5.07 3.36
CA THR A 26 -6.56 -4.03 3.89
C THR A 26 -6.40 -4.24 5.39
N ALA A 27 -5.17 -4.12 5.88
CA ALA A 27 -4.88 -4.32 7.29
C ALA A 27 -3.79 -3.35 7.75
N VAL A 28 -3.96 -2.79 8.94
CA VAL A 28 -2.88 -2.06 9.59
C VAL A 28 -1.85 -3.07 10.08
N VAL A 29 -0.60 -2.93 9.63
CA VAL A 29 0.54 -3.72 10.06
C VAL A 29 1.52 -2.86 10.83
N ASP A 30 2.31 -3.52 11.66
CA ASP A 30 3.44 -2.91 12.34
C ASP A 30 4.53 -2.64 11.30
N HIS A 31 5.10 -1.43 11.30
CA HIS A 31 6.15 -0.99 10.38
C HIS A 31 7.25 -0.28 11.17
N GLY A 32 8.27 -1.03 11.58
CA GLY A 32 9.39 -0.49 12.34
C GLY A 32 8.99 -0.09 13.76
N ASP A 33 8.97 1.20 14.04
CA ASP A 33 8.54 1.77 15.33
C ASP A 33 7.09 2.30 15.28
N ASP A 34 6.46 2.25 14.09
CA ASP A 34 5.15 2.86 13.82
C ASP A 34 4.21 1.88 13.08
N TYR A 35 3.09 2.37 12.57
CA TYR A 35 2.08 1.57 11.88
C TYR A 35 1.99 1.97 10.40
N ALA A 36 1.63 1.02 9.54
CA ALA A 36 1.36 1.29 8.13
C ALA A 36 0.11 0.54 7.66
N ILE A 37 -0.63 1.09 6.70
CA ILE A 37 -1.72 0.36 6.05
C ILE A 37 -1.08 -0.54 4.99
N ARG A 38 -1.22 -1.86 5.14
CA ARG A 38 -0.80 -2.84 4.15
C ARG A 38 -1.99 -3.37 3.35
N VAL A 39 -1.80 -3.48 2.05
CA VAL A 39 -2.71 -4.18 1.14
C VAL A 39 -1.96 -5.30 0.46
N ASP A 40 -2.45 -6.53 0.61
CA ASP A 40 -1.78 -7.71 0.06
C ASP A 40 -2.33 -8.05 -1.33
N PHE A 41 -1.43 -8.12 -2.31
CA PHE A 41 -1.71 -8.42 -3.70
C PHE A 41 -1.32 -9.88 -4.07
N VAL A 42 -1.80 -10.40 -5.21
CA VAL A 42 -1.41 -11.75 -5.66
C VAL A 42 0.06 -11.70 -6.10
N PHE A 43 0.74 -12.85 -6.09
CA PHE A 43 2.13 -13.03 -6.52
C PHE A 43 3.18 -12.43 -5.57
N GLY A 44 2.87 -12.35 -4.26
CA GLY A 44 3.83 -11.85 -3.27
C GLY A 44 4.10 -10.36 -3.41
N ARG A 45 3.14 -9.61 -3.95
CA ARG A 45 3.17 -8.15 -4.00
C ARG A 45 2.38 -7.59 -2.84
N TYR A 46 2.85 -6.49 -2.27
CA TYR A 46 2.09 -5.77 -1.28
C TYR A 46 2.32 -4.27 -1.42
N LEU A 47 1.33 -3.52 -0.98
CA LEU A 47 1.37 -2.08 -0.91
C LEU A 47 1.44 -1.68 0.56
N LEU A 48 2.26 -0.69 0.86
CA LEU A 48 2.26 0.03 2.13
C LEU A 48 1.83 1.47 1.89
N ALA A 49 0.87 1.94 2.65
CA ALA A 49 0.48 3.34 2.71
C ALA A 49 0.78 3.90 4.10
N THR A 50 1.51 5.01 4.12
CA THR A 50 1.85 5.80 5.29
C THR A 50 1.39 7.23 5.05
N ASN A 51 1.12 7.96 6.12
CA ASN A 51 0.66 9.35 6.02
C ASN A 51 1.66 10.33 6.70
N THR A 52 2.78 9.77 7.15
CA THR A 52 4.01 10.46 7.51
C THR A 52 5.23 9.75 6.89
N ASP A 53 6.40 10.39 6.95
CA ASP A 53 7.68 9.80 6.48
C ASP A 53 8.08 8.55 7.28
N ALA A 54 7.66 8.48 8.55
CA ALA A 54 7.96 7.38 9.47
C ALA A 54 6.85 6.31 9.55
N GLY A 55 5.59 6.63 9.22
CA GLY A 55 4.45 5.73 9.41
C GLY A 55 3.07 6.40 9.35
N LEU A 56 2.11 5.93 10.14
CA LEU A 56 0.78 6.49 10.30
C LEU A 56 0.76 7.43 11.50
N SER A 57 0.34 8.68 11.29
CA SER A 57 0.16 9.58 12.43
C SER A 57 -0.91 9.05 13.40
N ASP A 58 -0.83 9.48 14.66
CA ASP A 58 -1.95 9.29 15.59
C ASP A 58 -3.15 10.17 15.19
N ASP A 59 -2.89 11.30 14.52
CA ASP A 59 -3.86 12.33 14.19
C ASP A 59 -4.12 12.41 12.67
N PRO A 60 -5.24 11.87 12.15
CA PRO A 60 -5.56 11.80 10.73
C PRO A 60 -5.92 13.15 10.10
N ASP A 61 -6.38 14.10 10.92
CA ASP A 61 -6.78 15.44 10.50
C ASP A 61 -5.57 16.39 10.34
N SER A 62 -4.44 16.07 10.97
CA SER A 62 -3.19 16.84 10.83
C SER A 62 -2.40 16.53 9.56
N GLU A 63 -2.81 15.52 8.81
CA GLU A 63 -2.00 14.97 7.74
C GLU A 63 -2.33 15.60 6.38
N SER A 64 -1.29 16.09 5.69
CA SER A 64 -1.45 16.81 4.42
C SER A 64 -1.18 15.94 3.18
N TRP A 65 -0.61 14.74 3.33
CA TRP A 65 -0.31 13.86 2.20
C TRP A 65 -0.10 12.38 2.59
N TRP A 66 -0.71 11.50 1.82
CA TRP A 66 -0.47 10.06 1.83
C TRP A 66 0.69 9.69 0.93
N THR A 67 1.57 8.82 1.43
CA THR A 67 2.65 8.17 0.68
C THR A 67 2.33 6.70 0.50
N VAL A 68 2.32 6.25 -0.75
CA VAL A 68 2.01 4.87 -1.13
C VAL A 68 3.22 4.26 -1.80
N ARG A 69 3.69 3.15 -1.26
CA ARG A 69 4.86 2.39 -1.73
C ARG A 69 4.44 0.97 -2.11
N PHE A 70 4.83 0.55 -3.29
CA PHE A 70 4.56 -0.78 -3.79
C PHE A 70 5.82 -1.64 -3.74
N PHE A 71 5.68 -2.86 -3.22
CA PHE A 71 6.77 -3.81 -3.09
C PHE A 71 6.40 -5.10 -3.81
N ASP A 72 7.41 -5.71 -4.43
CA ASP A 72 7.31 -7.01 -5.07
C ASP A 72 8.36 -7.91 -4.41
N THR A 73 7.90 -8.99 -3.78
CA THR A 73 8.78 -9.97 -3.13
C THR A 73 9.18 -11.11 -4.07
N GLY A 74 8.80 -11.04 -5.35
CA GLY A 74 9.03 -12.12 -6.32
C GLY A 74 8.44 -13.49 -5.94
N GLY A 75 7.57 -13.55 -4.94
CA GLY A 75 7.03 -14.81 -4.40
C GLY A 75 7.87 -15.48 -3.32
N ASP A 76 9.01 -14.90 -2.91
CA ASP A 76 9.88 -15.48 -1.87
C ASP A 76 9.50 -15.04 -0.45
N GLY A 77 8.40 -14.30 -0.30
CA GLY A 77 7.90 -13.90 1.03
C GLY A 77 8.92 -13.05 1.80
N ALA A 78 9.75 -12.28 1.08
CA ALA A 78 10.74 -11.39 1.66
C ALA A 78 10.08 -10.51 2.73
N ASP A 79 10.66 -10.53 3.92
CA ASP A 79 10.13 -9.85 5.08
C ASP A 79 10.01 -8.34 4.79
N PRO A 80 8.87 -7.70 5.06
CA PRO A 80 8.68 -6.27 4.80
C PRO A 80 9.64 -5.37 5.60
N SER A 81 10.31 -5.91 6.63
CA SER A 81 11.34 -5.21 7.41
C SER A 81 12.74 -5.33 6.77
N SER A 82 12.90 -6.21 5.78
CA SER A 82 14.19 -6.54 5.19
C SER A 82 14.47 -5.72 3.93
N GLY A 83 14.44 -4.39 4.05
CA GLY A 83 15.03 -3.48 3.05
C GLY A 83 14.61 -3.69 1.59
N ALA A 84 13.42 -4.26 1.34
CA ALA A 84 12.92 -4.47 -0.01
C ALA A 84 12.79 -3.12 -0.71
N THR A 85 13.42 -2.94 -1.87
CA THR A 85 13.32 -1.69 -2.63
C THR A 85 11.91 -1.56 -3.19
N PRO A 86 11.18 -0.46 -2.93
CA PRO A 86 9.87 -0.26 -3.54
C PRO A 86 10.01 -0.20 -5.05
N ILE A 87 9.20 -0.98 -5.76
CA ILE A 87 9.17 -0.97 -7.24
C ILE A 87 8.47 0.27 -7.79
N ALA A 88 7.64 0.91 -6.97
CA ALA A 88 7.02 2.20 -7.27
C ALA A 88 6.65 2.92 -5.96
N GLU A 89 6.67 4.25 -5.99
CA GLU A 89 6.25 5.12 -4.90
C GLU A 89 5.47 6.30 -5.49
N ALA A 90 4.39 6.70 -4.83
CA ALA A 90 3.67 7.92 -5.14
C ALA A 90 3.19 8.62 -3.87
N ARG A 91 3.04 9.93 -3.93
CA ARG A 91 2.51 10.76 -2.85
C ARG A 91 1.38 11.64 -3.36
N ALA A 92 0.30 11.75 -2.60
CA ALA A 92 -0.81 12.63 -2.91
C ALA A 92 -1.56 13.06 -1.64
N GLU A 93 -2.34 14.12 -1.71
CA GLU A 93 -3.16 14.60 -0.58
C GLU A 93 -4.16 13.53 -0.09
N TRP A 94 -4.62 12.65 -0.99
CA TRP A 94 -5.58 11.60 -0.68
C TRP A 94 -5.01 10.22 -0.99
N LEU A 95 -5.28 9.26 -0.11
CA LEU A 95 -4.86 7.86 -0.25
C LEU A 95 -5.28 7.22 -1.58
N ALA A 96 -6.50 7.50 -2.05
CA ALA A 96 -7.01 7.00 -3.32
C ALA A 96 -6.26 7.57 -4.52
N ASP A 97 -5.87 8.85 -4.47
CA ASP A 97 -5.11 9.52 -5.52
C ASP A 97 -3.65 9.03 -5.54
N ALA A 98 -3.03 8.88 -4.37
CA ALA A 98 -1.70 8.29 -4.24
C ALA A 98 -1.68 6.83 -4.75
N PHE A 99 -2.76 6.08 -4.50
CA PHE A 99 -2.94 4.74 -5.05
C PHE A 99 -3.04 4.75 -6.58
N ASP A 100 -3.90 5.59 -7.16
CA ASP A 100 -4.04 5.67 -8.61
C ASP A 100 -2.70 6.07 -9.28
N ALA A 101 -2.01 7.05 -8.70
CA ALA A 101 -0.70 7.51 -9.16
C ALA A 101 0.38 6.41 -9.11
N VAL A 102 0.44 5.61 -8.03
CA VAL A 102 1.41 4.50 -7.96
C VAL A 102 1.06 3.41 -8.96
N VAL A 103 -0.22 3.10 -9.17
CA VAL A 103 -0.66 2.11 -10.17
C VAL A 103 -0.36 2.60 -11.59
N ALA A 104 -0.60 3.87 -11.88
CA ALA A 104 -0.23 4.48 -13.15
C ALA A 104 1.29 4.39 -13.39
N THR A 105 2.09 4.64 -12.36
CA THR A 105 3.55 4.49 -12.40
C THR A 105 3.97 3.04 -12.65
N LEU A 106 3.36 2.07 -11.97
CA LEU A 106 3.61 0.64 -12.17
C LEU A 106 3.25 0.18 -13.58
N ARG A 107 2.14 0.68 -14.12
CA ARG A 107 1.70 0.40 -15.50
C ARG A 107 2.67 0.99 -16.51
N ALA A 108 3.10 2.24 -16.31
CA ALA A 108 4.07 2.90 -17.16
C ALA A 108 5.45 2.21 -17.13
N ALA A 109 5.84 1.68 -15.97
CA ALA A 109 7.08 0.91 -15.82
C ALA A 109 6.99 -0.52 -16.38
N GLY A 110 5.80 -1.00 -16.78
CA GLY A 110 5.58 -2.38 -17.22
C GLY A 110 5.63 -3.42 -16.09
N ASN A 111 5.74 -2.99 -14.84
CA ASN A 111 5.75 -3.86 -13.65
C ASN A 111 4.34 -4.20 -13.16
N TRP A 112 3.30 -3.56 -13.69
CA TRP A 112 1.92 -3.94 -13.44
C TRP A 112 1.56 -5.19 -14.23
N THR A 113 1.49 -6.34 -13.55
CA THR A 113 1.03 -7.58 -14.15
C THR A 113 -0.48 -7.59 -14.11
N ASP A 114 -1.10 -6.95 -15.11
CA ASP A 114 -2.48 -7.24 -15.42
C ASP A 114 -2.52 -8.70 -15.93
N SER A 115 -3.24 -9.57 -15.24
CA SER A 115 -3.36 -10.98 -15.64
C SER A 115 -4.15 -11.17 -16.95
N ALA A 116 -4.33 -10.15 -17.79
CA ALA A 116 -4.98 -10.22 -19.10
C ALA A 116 -4.03 -10.17 -20.30
N THR A 117 -2.72 -10.46 -20.16
CA THR A 117 -1.84 -10.67 -21.32
C THR A 117 -1.00 -11.93 -21.18
N ALA A 118 -1.69 -13.07 -21.18
CA ALA A 118 -1.12 -14.36 -21.54
C ALA A 118 -2.10 -15.03 -22.53
N GLY A 119 -2.07 -14.59 -23.79
CA GLY A 119 -2.95 -15.13 -24.82
C GLY A 119 -2.97 -14.31 -26.11
N ALA A 120 -1.82 -14.05 -26.72
CA ALA A 120 -1.74 -13.65 -28.12
C ALA A 120 -0.34 -14.01 -28.66
N GLU A 121 -0.23 -15.27 -29.06
CA GLU A 121 0.89 -15.83 -29.84
C GLU A 121 0.90 -15.25 -31.26
N PRO A 122 2.07 -15.09 -31.91
CA PRO A 122 2.19 -15.13 -33.37
C PRO A 122 2.53 -16.53 -33.90
#